data_AF-A0A1I0RF20-F1
#
_entry.id   AF-A0A1I0RF20-F1
#
_cell.length_a   1.000
_cell.length_b   1.000
_cell.length_c   1.000
_cell.angle_alpha   90.00
_cell.angle_beta   90.00
_cell.angle_gamma   90.00
#
_symmetry.space_group_name_H-M   'P 1'
#
loop_
_entity.id
_entity.type
_entity.pdbx_description
1 polymer ?
#
loop_
_entity_poly.entity_id
_entity_poly.type
_entity_poly.pdbx_seq_one_letter_code
_entity_poly.pdbx_strand_id
1 'polypeptide(L)' 'MGYIKEPKGVNFVVDPKPLTENDKKLISEVISHYKATGKKKRIAPAKRTGKHAGSKKLSR' A
#
# COMPACT_ATOMS: atom_id res chain seq x y z
N MET A 1 28.09 12.46 9.83
CA MET A 1 26.94 12.75 8.95
C MET A 1 27.33 12.36 7.53
N GLY A 2 26.86 11.22 7.02
CA GLY A 2 27.27 10.68 5.73
C GLY A 2 26.54 11.34 4.56
N TYR A 3 27.28 11.88 3.61
CA TYR A 3 26.73 12.41 2.36
C TYR A 3 26.28 11.24 1.46
N ILE A 4 24.99 10.91 1.46
CA ILE A 4 24.42 10.07 0.42
C ILE A 4 24.19 10.97 -0.80
N LYS A 5 25.08 10.85 -1.79
CA LYS A 5 24.96 11.55 -3.07
C LYS A 5 24.13 10.67 -3.99
N GLU A 6 22.95 11.14 -4.40
CA GLU A 6 22.14 10.40 -5.38
C GLU A 6 22.96 10.17 -6.67
N PRO A 7 23.04 8.94 -7.19
CA PRO A 7 23.80 8.64 -8.39
C PRO A 7 23.25 9.42 -9.58
N LYS A 8 24.13 10.13 -10.29
CA LYS A 8 23.77 10.90 -11.49
C LYS A 8 23.15 9.96 -12.54
N GLY A 9 21.89 10.19 -12.88
CA GLY A 9 21.16 9.43 -13.90
C GLY A 9 20.18 8.38 -13.38
N VAL A 10 19.92 8.31 -12.07
CA VAL A 10 18.86 7.45 -11.53
C VAL A 10 17.59 8.26 -11.32
N ASN A 11 16.58 8.02 -12.15
CA ASN A 11 15.23 8.51 -11.91
C ASN A 11 14.51 7.51 -11.00
N PHE A 12 14.11 7.94 -9.80
CA PHE A 12 13.17 7.18 -9.00
C PHE A 12 11.78 7.24 -9.66
N VAL A 13 11.50 6.29 -10.54
CA VAL A 13 10.14 6.07 -11.05
C VAL A 13 9.37 5.36 -9.94
N VAL A 14 8.70 6.15 -9.11
CA VAL A 14 7.71 5.61 -8.18
C VAL A 14 6.50 5.22 -9.02
N ASP A 15 6.40 3.94 -9.39
CA ASP A 15 5.22 3.44 -10.08
C ASP A 15 3.98 3.80 -9.26
N PRO A 16 3.03 4.58 -9.82
CA PRO A 16 1.77 4.82 -9.13
C PRO A 16 1.09 3.47 -9.03
N LYS A 17 0.98 2.92 -7.80
CA LYS A 17 0.26 1.66 -7.59
C LYS A 17 -1.17 1.85 -8.12
N PRO A 18 -1.53 1.18 -9.24
CA PRO A 18 -2.86 1.35 -9.79
C PRO A 18 -3.87 0.82 -8.78
N LEU A 19 -4.95 1.55 -8.56
CA LEU A 19 -6.03 1.10 -7.68
C LEU A 19 -6.66 -0.16 -8.27
N THR A 20 -6.74 -1.22 -7.46
CA THR A 20 -7.46 -2.44 -7.86
C THR A 20 -8.96 -2.15 -7.95
N GLU A 21 -9.72 -2.98 -8.66
CA GLU A 21 -11.18 -2.81 -8.76
C GLU A 21 -11.87 -2.84 -7.40
N ASN A 22 -11.34 -3.66 -6.48
CA ASN A 22 -11.83 -3.75 -5.10
C ASN A 22 -11.60 -2.44 -4.33
N ASP A 23 -10.42 -1.84 -4.51
CA ASP A 23 -10.11 -0.55 -3.88
C ASP A 23 -11.01 0.56 -4.43
N LYS A 24 -11.26 0.57 -5.75
CA LYS A 24 -12.17 1.54 -6.37
C LYS A 24 -13.59 1.44 -5.81
N LYS A 25 -14.11 0.23 -5.65
CA LYS A 25 -15.44 -0.01 -5.05
C LYS A 25 -15.47 0.45 -3.59
N LEU A 26 -14.47 0.06 -2.80
CA LEU A 26 -14.37 0.45 -1.40
C LEU A 26 -14.33 1.97 -1.22
N ILE A 27 -13.52 2.66 -2.02
CA ILE A 27 -13.42 4.13 -2.01
C ILE A 27 -14.79 4.75 -2.36
N SER A 28 -15.45 4.26 -3.40
CA SER A 28 -16.77 4.74 -3.82
C SER A 28 -17.81 4.61 -2.70
N GLU A 29 -17.87 3.46 -2.03
CA GLU A 29 -18.79 3.21 -0.92
C GLU A 29 -18.52 4.09 0.30
N VAL A 30 -17.25 4.36 0.59
CA VAL A 30 -16.88 5.19 1.74
C VAL A 30 -17.26 6.65 1.46
N ILE A 31 -17.05 7.12 0.23
CA ILE A 31 -17.44 8.47 -0.20
C ILE A 31 -18.96 8.62 -0.16
N SER A 32 -19.72 7.66 -0.71
CA SER A 32 -21.18 7.72 -0.73
C SER A 32 -21.75 7.72 0.70
N HIS A 33 -21.22 6.87 1.58
CA HIS A 33 -21.59 6.84 2.99
C HIS A 33 -21.32 8.18 3.67
N TYR A 34 -20.16 8.78 3.43
CA TYR A 34 -19.81 10.08 4.03
C TYR A 34 -20.73 11.19 3.53
N LYS A 35 -21.03 11.24 2.23
CA LYS A 35 -21.98 12.21 1.65
C LYS A 35 -23.38 12.08 2.24
N ALA A 36 -23.85 10.86 2.49
CA ALA A 36 -25.18 10.63 3.04
C ALA A 36 -25.29 10.92 4.55
N THR A 37 -24.25 10.60 5.33
CA THR A 37 -24.33 10.60 6.80
C THR A 37 -23.52 11.71 7.48
N GLY A 38 -22.57 12.32 6.75
CA GLY A 38 -21.55 13.22 7.30
C GLY A 38 -20.53 12.53 8.21
N LYS A 39 -20.62 11.20 8.38
CA LYS A 39 -19.81 10.43 9.34
C LYS A 39 -18.80 9.55 8.59
N LYS A 40 -17.58 9.52 9.12
CA LYS A 40 -16.49 8.68 8.59
C LYS A 40 -16.81 7.21 8.86
N LYS A 41 -16.82 6.38 7.81
CA LYS A 41 -17.02 4.93 7.94
C LYS A 41 -15.75 4.31 8.56
N ARG A 42 -15.87 3.61 9.69
CA ARG A 42 -14.72 2.93 10.33
C ARG A 42 -14.42 1.64 9.57
N ILE A 43 -13.39 1.66 8.74
CA ILE A 43 -12.91 0.47 8.02
C ILE A 43 -11.95 -0.27 8.94
N ALA A 44 -12.16 -1.56 9.14
CA ALA A 44 -11.21 -2.39 9.89
C ALA A 44 -9.88 -2.45 9.14
N PRO A 45 -8.72 -2.31 9.83
CA PRO A 45 -7.44 -2.43 9.16
C PRO A 45 -7.32 -3.82 8.54
N ALA A 46 -7.04 -3.87 7.23
CA ALA A 46 -6.81 -5.13 6.54
C ALA A 46 -5.68 -5.89 7.26
N LYS A 47 -5.91 -7.16 7.60
CA LYS A 47 -4.88 -8.03 8.16
C LYS A 47 -3.75 -8.11 7.14
N ARG A 48 -2.60 -7.48 7.45
CA ARG A 48 -1.37 -7.66 6.68
C ARG A 48 -0.97 -9.13 6.84
N THR A 49 -1.23 -9.95 5.82
CA THR A 49 -0.67 -11.29 5.75
C THR A 49 0.82 -11.14 5.46
N GLY A 50 1.62 -10.98 6.52
CA GLY A 50 3.06 -10.99 6.44
C GLY A 50 3.52 -12.37 5.99
N LYS A 51 3.67 -12.60 4.68
CA LYS A 51 4.47 -13.70 4.16
C LYS A 51 5.95 -13.37 4.39
N HIS A 52 6.42 -13.51 5.63
CA HIS A 52 7.83 -13.79 5.89
C HIS A 52 8.07 -15.28 5.61
N ALA A 53 8.10 -15.65 4.33
CA ALA A 53 8.63 -16.94 3.90
C ALA A 53 10.13 -16.78 3.65
N GLY A 54 10.91 -16.78 4.75
CA GLY A 54 12.37 -16.72 4.73
C GLY A 54 12.98 -18.09 4.99
N SER A 55 13.14 -18.88 3.92
CA SER A 55 14.13 -19.95 3.70
C SER A 55 14.44 -20.95 4.83
N LYS A 56 13.88 -22.16 4.74
CA LYS A 56 14.63 -23.38 5.09
C LYS A 56 15.86 -23.45 4.17
N LYS A 57 17.05 -23.10 4.65
CA LYS A 57 18.30 -23.54 4.01
C LYS A 57 18.68 -24.89 4.59
N LEU A 58 18.31 -25.93 3.86
CA LEU A 58 18.99 -27.23 3.88
C LEU A 58 20.35 -27.01 3.21
N SER A 59 21.46 -27.31 3.89
CA SER A 59 22.80 -27.33 3.31
C SER A 59 23.71 -28.24 4.13
N ARG A 60 23.84 -29.47 3.65
CA ARG A 60 24.95 -30.44 3.77
C ARG A 60 25.65 -30.60 5.12
#